data_AF-A0A957UBT3-F1
#
_entry.id   AF-A0A957UBT3-F1
#
_cell.length_a   1.000
_cell.length_b   1.000
_cell.length_c   1.000
_cell.angle_alpha   90.00
_cell.angle_beta   90.00
_cell.angle_gamma   90.00
#
_symmetry.space_group_name_H-M   'P 1'
#
loop_
_entity.id
_entity.type
_entity.pdbx_description
1 polymer ?
#
loop_
_entity_poly.entity_id
_entity_poly.type
_entity_poly.pdbx_seq_one_letter_code
_entity_poly.pdbx_strand_id
1 'polypeptide(L)'
;MKTAQTQSIITSPCRAVATTLRFRWLSAAAALLLAMFFLHGTAQAQSRSPSFCDSVTQVPKSQCLALVDLYNSTNGDGWHNNLGWFQSNQPCSWGGVGCFGPNIATIGIYSNTLAGP
;
A
#
# COMPACT_ATOMS: atom_id res chain seq x y z
N MET A 1 -34.08 -20.70 27.76
CA MET A 1 -34.47 -19.43 28.41
C MET A 1 -33.20 -18.63 28.68
N LYS A 2 -33.24 -17.28 28.55
CA LYS A 2 -32.25 -16.25 28.97
C LYS A 2 -30.74 -16.59 28.79
N THR A 3 -29.97 -16.08 27.83
CA THR A 3 -29.56 -14.69 27.49
C THR A 3 -28.71 -13.95 28.53
N ALA A 4 -27.44 -13.67 28.19
CA ALA A 4 -26.68 -12.46 28.59
C ALA A 4 -25.43 -12.27 27.71
N GLN A 5 -25.18 -11.03 27.24
CA GLN A 5 -24.00 -10.57 26.48
C GLN A 5 -23.89 -9.05 26.71
N THR A 6 -22.81 -8.54 27.31
CA THR A 6 -22.60 -7.09 27.62
C THR A 6 -21.13 -6.83 28.03
N GLN A 7 -20.49 -5.68 27.80
CA GLN A 7 -20.22 -5.01 26.51
C GLN A 7 -19.05 -4.00 26.66
N SER A 8 -18.57 -3.47 25.53
CA SER A 8 -17.37 -2.64 25.31
C SER A 8 -17.47 -1.13 25.63
N ILE A 9 -16.31 -0.47 25.80
CA ILE A 9 -16.06 0.99 25.83
C ILE A 9 -14.70 1.23 25.12
N ILE A 10 -14.44 2.08 24.10
CA ILE A 10 -15.07 3.27 23.44
C ILE A 10 -14.77 4.60 24.16
N THR A 11 -13.79 5.40 23.72
CA THR A 11 -13.92 6.49 22.70
C THR A 11 -12.67 6.64 21.80
N SER A 12 -12.70 6.89 20.47
CA SER A 12 -13.41 7.92 19.65
C SER A 12 -12.75 9.32 19.70
N PRO A 13 -12.95 10.21 18.69
CA PRO A 13 -13.84 10.15 17.51
C PRO A 13 -13.04 10.37 16.18
N CYS A 14 -13.57 10.74 14.98
CA CYS A 14 -14.94 10.98 14.50
C CYS A 14 -15.07 10.77 12.96
N ARG A 15 -16.06 9.99 12.50
CA ARG A 15 -16.93 10.34 11.34
C ARG A 15 -18.17 9.45 11.32
N ALA A 16 -19.29 9.97 11.84
CA ALA A 16 -20.58 9.34 11.63
C ALA A 16 -21.05 9.57 10.18
N VAL A 17 -21.24 8.49 9.42
CA VAL A 17 -22.09 8.51 8.22
C VAL A 17 -23.44 7.92 8.64
N ALA A 18 -24.45 8.78 8.76
CA ALA A 18 -25.77 8.39 9.23
C ALA A 18 -26.59 7.72 8.12
N THR A 19 -26.28 6.46 7.80
CA THR A 19 -26.97 5.68 6.76
C THR A 19 -28.35 5.20 7.22
N THR A 20 -29.29 6.13 7.42
CA THR A 20 -30.68 5.78 7.77
C THR A 20 -31.35 5.05 6.62
N LEU A 21 -31.50 3.73 6.75
CA LEU A 21 -32.20 2.87 5.80
C LEU A 21 -33.63 3.36 5.53
N ARG A 22 -33.88 3.89 4.33
CA ARG A 22 -35.23 4.06 3.76
C ARG A 22 -35.29 3.63 2.29
N PHE A 23 -34.84 2.41 2.01
CA PHE A 23 -35.11 1.71 0.75
C PHE A 23 -36.62 1.43 0.58
N ARG A 24 -37.32 2.34 -0.10
CA ARG A 24 -38.54 2.09 -0.89
C ARG A 24 -38.50 2.95 -2.16
N TRP A 25 -39.33 2.62 -3.14
CA TRP A 25 -39.36 3.23 -4.49
C TRP A 25 -38.21 2.82 -5.42
N LEU A 26 -38.03 1.50 -5.59
CA LEU A 26 -37.36 0.93 -6.76
C LEU A 26 -38.28 1.03 -7.99
N SER A 27 -37.97 1.93 -8.93
CA SER A 27 -38.49 1.84 -10.30
C SER A 27 -37.75 0.72 -11.03
N ALA A 28 -38.43 -0.41 -11.24
CA ALA A 28 -37.82 -1.73 -11.43
C ALA A 28 -36.96 -1.94 -12.70
N ALA A 29 -36.85 -0.97 -13.61
CA ALA A 29 -36.16 -1.11 -14.90
C ALA A 29 -34.68 -0.67 -14.91
N ALA A 30 -34.26 0.26 -14.04
CA ALA A 30 -32.94 0.89 -14.14
C ALA A 30 -31.86 0.29 -13.20
N ALA A 31 -32.27 -0.47 -12.18
CA ALA A 31 -31.39 -0.82 -11.05
C ALA A 31 -30.33 -1.89 -11.36
N LEU A 32 -30.59 -2.81 -12.30
CA LEU A 32 -29.72 -3.99 -12.53
C LEU A 32 -28.42 -3.68 -13.28
N LEU A 33 -28.40 -2.69 -14.18
CA LEU A 33 -27.19 -2.32 -14.92
C LEU A 33 -26.25 -1.40 -14.11
N LEU A 34 -26.78 -0.62 -13.16
CA LEU A 34 -25.98 0.26 -12.31
C LEU A 34 -25.30 -0.50 -11.15
N ALA A 35 -25.87 -1.61 -10.69
CA ALA A 35 -25.30 -2.42 -9.60
C ALA A 35 -23.89 -2.97 -9.92
N MET A 36 -23.61 -3.28 -11.19
CA MET A 36 -22.32 -3.83 -11.63
C MET A 36 -21.15 -2.84 -11.53
N PHE A 37 -21.43 -1.53 -11.47
CA PHE A 37 -20.38 -0.49 -11.44
C PHE A 37 -19.91 -0.12 -10.02
N PHE A 38 -20.55 -0.62 -8.96
CA PHE A 38 -20.19 -0.33 -7.56
C PHE A 38 -19.37 -1.43 -6.87
N LEU A 39 -19.03 -2.52 -7.57
CA LEU A 39 -18.22 -3.62 -7.03
C LEU A 39 -16.70 -3.45 -7.20
N HIS A 40 -16.25 -2.59 -8.11
CA HIS A 40 -14.83 -2.38 -8.40
C HIS A 40 -14.24 -1.23 -7.57
N GLY A 41 -14.23 -1.41 -6.25
CA GLY A 41 -13.52 -0.53 -5.31
C GLY A 41 -12.00 -0.73 -5.39
N THR A 42 -11.37 -0.34 -6.51
CA THR A 42 -9.92 -0.44 -6.71
C THR A 42 -9.18 0.60 -5.87
N ALA A 43 -8.99 0.29 -4.59
CA ALA A 43 -8.04 0.97 -3.72
C ALA A 43 -6.61 0.64 -4.18
N GLN A 44 -6.18 1.30 -5.26
CA GLN A 44 -4.89 1.05 -5.92
C GLN A 44 -3.75 1.66 -5.09
N ALA A 45 -3.32 0.94 -4.05
CA ALA A 45 -2.08 1.20 -3.35
C ALA A 45 -0.93 1.24 -4.37
N GLN A 46 -0.27 2.39 -4.47
CA GLN A 46 0.65 2.65 -5.58
C GLN A 46 1.99 1.93 -5.40
N SER A 47 2.40 1.22 -6.46
CA SER A 47 3.76 0.76 -6.80
C SER A 47 4.62 0.01 -5.78
N ARG A 48 4.27 -0.10 -4.50
CA ARG A 48 5.11 -0.72 -3.44
C ARG A 48 4.87 -2.20 -3.24
N SER A 49 4.73 -2.92 -4.36
CA SER A 49 4.43 -4.34 -4.45
C SER A 49 5.52 -5.12 -5.19
N PRO A 50 5.61 -6.45 -5.02
CA PRO A 50 6.54 -7.31 -5.78
C PRO A 50 6.45 -7.16 -7.31
N SER A 51 5.27 -6.81 -7.84
CA SER A 51 5.03 -6.56 -9.26
C SER A 51 5.70 -5.29 -9.81
N PHE A 52 6.21 -4.40 -8.94
CA PHE A 52 7.07 -3.29 -9.36
C PHE A 52 8.32 -3.79 -10.10
N CYS A 53 8.88 -4.91 -9.63
CA CYS A 53 10.09 -5.51 -10.17
C CYS A 53 9.90 -6.20 -11.52
N ASP A 54 8.67 -6.23 -12.07
CA ASP A 54 8.42 -6.57 -13.48
C ASP A 54 8.71 -5.41 -14.43
N SER A 55 8.81 -4.17 -13.92
CA SER A 55 9.17 -2.97 -14.69
C SER A 55 10.64 -2.56 -14.59
N VAL A 56 11.43 -3.25 -13.76
CA VAL A 56 12.83 -2.92 -13.45
C VAL A 56 13.78 -3.77 -14.31
N THR A 57 14.70 -3.12 -15.01
CA THR A 57 15.63 -3.78 -15.95
C THR A 57 17.11 -3.63 -15.62
N GLN A 58 17.48 -2.72 -14.71
CA GLN A 58 18.89 -2.47 -14.35
C GLN A 58 19.53 -3.58 -13.51
N VAL A 59 18.72 -4.27 -12.69
CA VAL A 59 19.19 -5.24 -11.69
C VAL A 59 18.32 -6.52 -11.73
N PRO A 60 18.86 -7.70 -11.35
CA PRO A 60 18.09 -8.93 -11.21
C PRO A 60 16.81 -8.75 -10.41
N LYS A 61 15.72 -9.38 -10.86
CA LYS A 61 14.40 -9.30 -10.20
C LYS A 61 14.47 -9.66 -8.71
N SER A 62 15.32 -10.62 -8.31
CA SER A 62 15.56 -10.98 -6.91
C SER A 62 16.17 -9.86 -6.06
N GLN A 63 17.07 -9.04 -6.64
CA GLN A 63 17.66 -7.90 -5.96
C GLN A 63 16.66 -6.75 -5.83
N CYS A 64 15.84 -6.52 -6.87
CA CYS A 64 14.72 -5.58 -6.77
C CYS A 64 13.71 -6.01 -5.68
N LEU A 65 13.33 -7.30 -5.62
CA LEU A 65 12.43 -7.81 -4.59
C LEU A 65 12.99 -7.60 -3.18
N ALA A 66 14.28 -7.84 -2.97
CA ALA A 66 14.94 -7.57 -1.70
C ALA A 66 14.92 -6.07 -1.31
N LEU A 67 14.97 -5.14 -2.27
CA LEU A 67 14.75 -3.72 -1.99
C LEU A 67 13.30 -3.41 -1.62
N VAL A 68 12.32 -4.06 -2.28
CA VAL A 68 10.89 -3.89 -1.94
C VAL A 68 10.61 -4.38 -0.51
N ASP A 69 11.14 -5.54 -0.14
CA ASP A 69 11.01 -6.11 1.19
C ASP A 69 11.73 -5.24 2.24
N LEU A 70 12.93 -4.72 1.95
CA LEU A 70 13.66 -3.79 2.83
C LEU A 70 12.88 -2.49 3.09
N TYR A 71 12.31 -1.89 2.06
CA TYR A 71 11.51 -0.65 2.18
C TYR A 71 10.23 -0.88 2.99
N ASN A 72 9.50 -1.96 2.69
CA ASN A 72 8.24 -2.28 3.37
C ASN A 72 8.46 -2.73 4.82
N SER A 73 9.53 -3.46 5.12
CA SER A 73 9.85 -3.95 6.48
C SER A 73 10.47 -2.91 7.41
N THR A 74 10.95 -1.77 6.90
CA THR A 74 11.59 -0.71 7.71
C THR A 74 10.93 0.66 7.58
N ASN A 75 9.65 0.70 7.21
CA ASN A 75 8.82 1.90 7.08
C ASN A 75 9.39 2.96 6.13
N GLY A 76 9.61 2.58 4.86
CA GLY A 76 10.22 3.43 3.83
C GLY A 76 9.51 4.77 3.54
N ASP A 77 8.23 4.91 3.88
CA ASP A 77 7.52 6.20 3.83
C ASP A 77 8.01 7.18 4.92
N GLY A 78 8.48 6.67 6.06
CA GLY A 78 8.97 7.44 7.20
C GLY A 78 10.50 7.63 7.24
N TRP A 79 11.23 7.10 6.24
CA TRP A 79 12.67 7.34 6.11
C TRP A 79 12.98 8.84 5.89
N HIS A 80 14.10 9.32 6.40
CA HIS A 80 14.53 10.71 6.19
C HIS A 80 14.87 11.03 4.72
N ASN A 81 15.40 10.04 4.01
CA ASN A 81 15.73 10.07 2.59
C ASN A 81 15.27 8.75 1.92
N ASN A 82 14.19 8.85 1.15
CA ASN A 82 13.68 7.80 0.26
C ASN A 82 13.67 8.26 -1.21
N LEU A 83 14.56 9.19 -1.58
CA LEU A 83 14.59 9.81 -2.91
C LEU A 83 14.67 8.76 -4.04
N GLY A 84 13.78 8.85 -5.03
CA GLY A 84 13.75 7.95 -6.18
C GLY A 84 13.10 6.58 -5.96
N TRP A 85 13.04 6.09 -4.70
CA TRP A 85 12.43 4.79 -4.37
C TRP A 85 10.97 4.77 -4.82
N PHE A 86 10.61 3.79 -5.66
CA PHE A 86 9.30 3.65 -6.31
C PHE A 86 8.80 4.83 -7.18
N GLN A 87 9.57 5.91 -7.27
CA GLN A 87 9.36 7.04 -8.18
C GLN A 87 10.01 6.77 -9.56
N SER A 88 11.04 5.92 -9.58
CA SER A 88 11.79 5.53 -10.78
C SER A 88 11.99 4.01 -10.82
N ASN A 89 11.83 3.38 -11.99
CA ASN A 89 12.14 1.96 -12.21
C ASN A 89 13.65 1.67 -12.41
N GLN A 90 14.52 2.62 -12.02
CA GLN A 90 15.97 2.55 -12.11
C GLN A 90 16.59 2.51 -10.68
N PRO A 91 16.69 1.35 -10.01
CA PRO A 91 17.18 1.27 -8.63
C PRO A 91 18.59 1.84 -8.41
N CYS A 92 19.44 1.85 -9.44
CA CYS A 92 20.78 2.43 -9.37
C CYS A 92 20.79 3.97 -9.31
N SER A 93 19.61 4.63 -9.37
CA SER A 93 19.44 6.07 -9.11
C SER A 93 18.66 6.37 -7.82
N TRP A 94 18.47 5.39 -6.94
CA TRP A 94 17.74 5.56 -5.68
C TRP A 94 18.67 6.04 -4.55
N GLY A 95 18.14 6.85 -3.64
CA GLY A 95 18.86 7.35 -2.48
C GLY A 95 19.46 6.22 -1.64
N GLY A 96 20.80 6.18 -1.55
CA GLY A 96 21.54 5.17 -0.81
C GLY A 96 21.84 3.87 -1.57
N VAL A 97 21.33 3.63 -2.78
CA VAL A 97 21.61 2.40 -3.55
C VAL A 97 22.80 2.62 -4.48
N GLY A 98 23.84 1.78 -4.35
CA GLY A 98 25.01 1.77 -5.24
C GLY A 98 25.08 0.48 -6.05
N CYS A 99 25.20 0.58 -7.37
CA CYS A 99 25.32 -0.56 -8.27
C CYS A 99 26.76 -0.74 -8.81
N PHE A 100 27.13 -1.99 -9.08
CA PHE A 100 28.33 -2.35 -9.83
C PHE A 100 27.93 -3.26 -11.00
N GLY A 101 28.00 -2.72 -12.22
CA GLY A 101 27.41 -3.35 -13.39
C GLY A 101 25.90 -3.58 -13.18
N PRO A 102 25.36 -4.77 -13.49
CA PRO A 102 23.94 -5.08 -13.32
C PRO A 102 23.56 -5.49 -11.88
N ASN A 103 24.44 -5.34 -10.88
CA ASN A 103 24.16 -5.78 -9.51
C ASN A 103 24.16 -4.60 -8.53
N ILE A 104 23.31 -4.68 -7.50
CA ILE A 104 23.47 -3.85 -6.30
C ILE A 104 24.73 -4.31 -5.58
N ALA A 105 25.62 -3.36 -5.29
CA ALA A 105 26.89 -3.59 -4.58
C ALA A 105 26.88 -2.98 -3.17
N THR A 106 26.14 -1.89 -2.96
CA THR A 106 26.04 -1.21 -1.65
C THR A 106 24.63 -0.69 -1.40
N ILE A 107 24.23 -0.66 -0.12
CA ILE A 107 23.01 0.01 0.36
C ILE A 107 23.39 0.86 1.58
N GLY A 108 23.63 2.15 1.35
CA GLY A 108 23.99 3.15 2.35
C GLY A 108 22.77 3.95 2.84
N ILE A 109 21.94 3.33 3.69
CA ILE A 109 20.77 3.96 4.33
C ILE A 109 20.93 4.08 5.86
N TYR A 110 22.16 4.27 6.32
CA TYR A 110 22.45 4.51 7.74
C TYR A 110 21.89 5.85 8.21
N SER A 111 21.53 5.95 9.50
CA SER A 111 20.93 7.14 10.12
C SER A 111 19.62 7.64 9.45
N ASN A 112 18.93 6.77 8.70
CA ASN A 112 17.82 7.16 7.82
C ASN A 112 16.41 6.99 8.43
N THR A 113 16.28 6.92 9.77
CA THR A 113 15.01 6.67 10.48
C THR A 113 14.33 5.35 10.08
N LEU A 114 15.13 4.29 9.91
CA LEU A 114 14.63 2.94 9.64
C LEU A 114 13.84 2.42 10.85
N ALA A 115 12.59 1.99 10.66
CA ALA A 115 11.73 1.52 11.74
C ALA A 115 10.94 0.27 11.31
N GLY A 116 11.22 -0.87 11.93
CA GLY A 116 10.60 -2.17 11.63
C GLY A 116 9.74 -2.73 12.76
N PRO A 117 9.14 -3.92 12.55
CA PRO A 117 8.36 -4.66 13.54
C PRO A 117 9.22 -5.34 14.62
#